data_AF-A0A838SK75-F1
#
_entry.id   AF-A0A838SK75-F1
#
_cell.length_a   1.000
_cell.length_b   1.000
_cell.length_c   1.000
_cell.angle_alpha   90.00
_cell.angle_beta   90.00
_cell.angle_gamma   90.00
#
_symmetry.space_group_name_H-M   'P 1'
#
loop_
_entity.id
_entity.type
_entity.pdbx_description
1 polymer ?
#
loop_
_entity_poly.entity_id
_entity_poly.type
_entity_poly.pdbx_seq_one_letter_code
_entity_poly.pdbx_strand_id
1 'polypeptide(L)'
;MSSIQPYHPSAIEARRISRGLSRLAVDTGLAVAATESVAEKEAAVVDGIAYVGQRAMQDIALLTQMEQQLATAVPLAASRLQAIGDMTALGMADVVAGAVRKLGRR
;
A
#
# COMPACT_ATOMS: atom_id res chain seq x y z
N MET A 1 4.92 -19.69 55.26
CA MET A 1 5.17 -18.32 54.76
C MET A 1 6.43 -18.37 53.91
N SER A 2 6.33 -18.21 52.59
CA SER A 2 7.48 -18.30 51.68
C SER A 2 8.30 -17.01 51.77
N SER A 3 9.55 -17.10 52.24
CA SER A 3 10.47 -15.96 52.30
C SER A 3 11.06 -15.72 50.92
N ILE A 4 10.63 -14.64 50.26
CA ILE A 4 11.26 -14.16 49.02
C ILE A 4 12.59 -13.52 49.41
N GLN A 5 13.69 -14.24 49.21
CA GLN A 5 15.05 -13.70 49.35
C GLN A 5 15.35 -12.80 48.15
N PRO A 6 15.82 -11.54 48.33
CA PRO A 6 16.18 -10.67 47.22
C PRO A 6 17.35 -11.26 46.42
N TYR A 7 17.18 -11.37 45.10
CA TYR A 7 18.24 -11.83 44.21
C TYR A 7 19.29 -10.73 44.02
N HIS A 8 20.52 -11.02 44.42
CA HIS A 8 21.69 -10.15 44.24
C HIS A 8 22.67 -10.81 43.27
N PRO A 9 22.70 -10.40 41.99
CA PRO A 9 23.61 -10.98 41.01
C PRO A 9 25.05 -10.63 41.34
N SER A 10 25.96 -11.58 41.09
CA SER A 10 27.40 -11.32 41.21
C SER A 10 27.86 -10.27 40.19
N ALA A 11 28.95 -9.55 40.45
CA ALA A 11 29.46 -8.51 39.54
C ALA A 11 29.86 -9.03 38.13
N ILE A 12 30.08 -10.33 37.99
CA ILE A 12 30.34 -11.00 36.70
C ILE A 12 29.03 -11.29 35.97
N GLU A 13 28.01 -11.74 36.69
CA GLU A 13 26.67 -12.03 36.19
C GLU A 13 25.96 -10.75 35.74
N ALA A 14 26.05 -9.67 36.53
CA ALA A 14 25.56 -8.35 36.14
C ALA A 14 26.19 -7.84 34.83
N ARG A 15 27.49 -8.08 34.62
CA ARG A 15 28.19 -7.73 33.36
C ARG A 15 27.75 -8.59 32.18
N ARG A 16 27.50 -9.88 32.38
CA ARG A 16 26.94 -10.76 31.33
C ARG A 16 25.53 -10.34 30.94
N ILE A 17 24.67 -10.06 31.92
CA ILE A 17 23.30 -9.59 31.71
C ILE A 17 23.32 -8.26 30.95
N SER A 18 24.13 -7.29 31.38
CA SER A 18 24.28 -6.00 30.70
C SER A 18 24.68 -6.17 29.23
N ARG A 19 25.69 -7.00 28.92
CA ARG A 19 26.09 -7.28 27.53
C ARG A 19 25.01 -8.00 26.73
N GLY A 20 24.30 -8.94 27.34
CA GLY A 20 23.17 -9.64 26.73
C GLY A 20 22.03 -8.70 26.38
N LEU A 21 21.68 -7.78 27.28
CA LEU A 21 20.68 -6.74 27.07
C LEU A 21 21.13 -5.75 25.99
N SER A 22 22.39 -5.33 25.97
CA SER A 22 22.91 -4.45 24.91
C SER A 22 22.83 -5.10 23.54
N ARG A 23 23.16 -6.39 23.42
CA ARG A 23 23.01 -7.14 22.16
C ARG A 23 21.55 -7.26 21.76
N LEU A 24 20.68 -7.64 22.69
CA LEU A 24 19.25 -7.75 22.43
C LEU A 24 18.66 -6.41 21.98
N ALA A 25 19.07 -5.28 22.58
CA ALA A 25 18.62 -3.95 22.19
C ALA A 25 19.07 -3.60 20.75
N VAL A 26 20.30 -3.95 20.39
CA VAL A 26 20.80 -3.77 19.01
C VAL A 26 20.05 -4.66 18.03
N ASP A 27 19.89 -5.95 18.33
CA ASP A 27 19.18 -6.92 17.49
C ASP A 27 17.70 -6.50 17.30
N THR A 28 17.06 -6.04 18.37
CA THR A 28 15.69 -5.49 18.32
C THR A 28 15.64 -4.24 17.47
N GLY A 29 16.59 -3.32 17.61
CA GLY A 29 16.67 -2.12 16.78
C GLY A 29 16.81 -2.44 15.29
N LEU A 30 17.62 -3.43 14.94
CA LEU A 30 17.74 -3.92 13.56
C LEU A 30 16.45 -4.57 13.05
N ALA A 31 15.78 -5.37 13.89
CA ALA A 31 14.51 -5.99 13.54
C ALA A 31 13.42 -4.95 13.29
N VAL A 32 13.31 -3.94 14.16
CA VAL A 32 12.36 -2.82 14.00
C VAL A 32 12.66 -2.05 12.72
N ALA A 33 13.91 -1.64 12.50
CA ALA A 33 14.30 -0.92 11.29
C ALA A 33 14.01 -1.71 10.01
N ALA A 34 14.21 -3.04 10.02
CA ALA A 34 13.85 -3.91 8.90
C ALA A 34 12.33 -3.94 8.66
N THR A 35 11.51 -4.02 9.73
CA THR A 35 10.05 -3.98 9.59
C THR A 35 9.53 -2.64 9.10
N GLU A 36 10.09 -1.53 9.59
CA GLU A 36 9.74 -0.18 9.15
C GLU A 36 10.07 0.02 7.67
N SER A 37 11.26 -0.40 7.24
CA SER A 37 11.66 -0.32 5.83
C SER A 37 10.72 -1.09 4.90
N VAL A 38 10.26 -2.29 5.31
CA VAL A 38 9.27 -3.04 4.54
C VAL A 38 7.93 -2.31 4.53
N ALA A 39 7.46 -1.81 5.68
CA ALA A 39 6.20 -1.09 5.78
C ALA A 39 6.17 0.19 4.91
N GLU A 40 7.26 0.96 4.91
CA GLU A 40 7.41 2.15 4.06
C GLU A 40 7.33 1.81 2.57
N LYS A 41 7.98 0.69 2.17
CA LYS A 41 7.91 0.22 0.79
C LYS A 41 6.49 -0.16 0.39
N GLU A 42 5.79 -0.92 1.23
CA GLU A 42 4.40 -1.31 0.97
C GLU A 42 3.46 -0.09 0.93
N ALA A 43 3.66 0.89 1.83
CA ALA A 43 2.90 2.14 1.81
C ALA A 43 3.09 2.90 0.48
N ALA A 44 4.34 3.02 0.00
CA ALA A 44 4.63 3.66 -1.28
C ALA A 44 4.00 2.92 -2.48
N VAL A 45 3.92 1.59 -2.43
CA VAL A 45 3.23 0.78 -3.45
C VAL A 45 1.73 1.07 -3.43
N VAL A 46 1.11 1.12 -2.25
CA VAL A 46 -0.31 1.46 -2.09
C VAL A 46 -0.61 2.87 -2.61
N ASP A 47 0.22 3.86 -2.29
CA ASP A 47 0.06 5.24 -2.78
C ASP A 47 0.13 5.32 -4.31
N GLY A 48 1.07 4.58 -4.92
CA GLY A 48 1.19 4.50 -6.37
C GLY A 48 -0.05 3.86 -7.02
N ILE A 49 -0.59 2.81 -6.42
CA ILE A 49 -1.83 2.16 -6.88
C ILE A 49 -3.01 3.12 -6.76
N ALA A 50 -3.14 3.80 -5.62
CA ALA A 50 -4.20 4.77 -5.37
C ALA A 50 -4.16 5.91 -6.38
N TYR A 51 -2.98 6.46 -6.67
CA TYR A 51 -2.79 7.51 -7.67
C TYR A 51 -3.28 7.09 -9.06
N VAL A 52 -2.86 5.90 -9.53
CA VAL A 52 -3.26 5.40 -10.86
C VAL A 52 -4.78 5.14 -10.91
N GLY A 53 -5.35 4.54 -9.86
CA GLY A 53 -6.79 4.30 -9.76
C GLY A 53 -7.60 5.59 -9.76
N GLN A 54 -7.19 6.59 -8.95
CA GLN A 54 -7.83 7.90 -8.91
C GLN A 54 -7.78 8.59 -10.26
N ARG A 55 -6.64 8.56 -10.95
CA ARG A 55 -6.51 9.15 -12.27
C ARG A 55 -7.45 8.50 -13.28
N ALA A 56 -7.49 7.17 -13.32
CA ALA A 56 -8.38 6.43 -14.21
C ALA A 56 -9.86 6.75 -13.92
N MET A 57 -10.27 6.82 -12.65
CA MET A 57 -11.64 7.20 -12.29
C MET A 57 -12.00 8.62 -12.73
N GLN A 58 -11.08 9.58 -12.61
CA GLN A 58 -11.30 10.95 -13.10
C GLN A 58 -11.49 10.99 -14.62
N ASP A 59 -10.64 10.26 -15.35
CA ASP A 59 -10.72 10.21 -16.81
C ASP A 59 -12.02 9.52 -17.27
N ILE A 60 -12.47 8.45 -16.59
CA ILE A 60 -13.77 7.80 -16.84
C ILE A 60 -14.92 8.76 -16.55
N ALA A 61 -14.89 9.47 -15.43
CA ALA A 61 -15.95 10.42 -15.06
C ALA A 61 -16.11 11.52 -16.11
N LEU A 62 -15.01 12.07 -16.62
CA LEU A 62 -15.03 13.05 -17.70
C LEU A 62 -15.60 12.46 -18.98
N LEU A 63 -15.21 11.23 -19.33
CA LEU A 63 -15.71 10.54 -20.51
C LEU A 63 -17.23 10.28 -20.43
N THR A 64 -17.73 9.82 -19.29
CA THR A 64 -19.17 9.63 -19.06
C THR A 64 -19.94 10.95 -19.15
N GLN A 65 -19.37 12.04 -18.65
CA GLN A 65 -19.99 13.37 -18.80
C GLN A 65 -20.08 13.78 -20.28
N MET A 66 -19.02 13.57 -21.05
CA MET A 66 -19.01 13.82 -22.49
C MET A 66 -20.04 12.95 -23.21
N GLU A 67 -20.13 11.67 -22.86
CA GLU A 67 -21.12 10.73 -23.41
C GLU A 67 -22.56 11.24 -23.22
N GLN A 68 -22.91 11.68 -22.00
CA GLN A 68 -24.23 12.23 -21.72
C GLN A 68 -24.50 13.48 -22.56
N GLN A 69 -23.54 14.39 -22.66
CA GLN A 69 -23.68 15.61 -23.47
C GLN A 69 -23.89 15.25 -24.96
N LEU A 70 -23.09 14.34 -25.50
CA LEU A 70 -23.21 13.93 -26.91
C LEU A 70 -24.51 13.15 -27.17
N ALA A 71 -24.96 12.32 -26.24
CA ALA A 71 -26.22 11.59 -26.35
C ALA A 71 -27.43 12.54 -26.40
N THR A 72 -27.39 13.66 -25.67
CA THR A 72 -28.44 14.70 -25.77
C THR A 72 -28.41 15.44 -27.11
N ALA A 73 -27.22 15.67 -27.68
CA ALA A 73 -27.06 16.35 -28.97
C ALA A 73 -27.40 15.44 -30.16
N VAL A 74 -27.06 14.15 -30.10
CA VAL A 74 -27.26 13.16 -31.17
C VAL A 74 -27.86 11.87 -30.59
N PRO A 75 -29.19 11.83 -30.36
CA PRO A 75 -29.84 10.68 -29.71
C PRO A 75 -29.66 9.35 -30.47
N LEU A 76 -29.61 9.40 -31.80
CA LEU A 76 -29.41 8.22 -32.65
C LEU A 76 -28.02 7.58 -32.48
N ALA A 77 -27.04 8.33 -31.96
CA ALA A 77 -25.69 7.83 -31.73
C ALA A 77 -25.48 7.29 -30.31
N ALA A 78 -26.45 7.44 -29.41
CA ALA A 78 -26.29 7.12 -27.98
C ALA A 78 -25.79 5.70 -27.73
N SER A 79 -26.35 4.69 -28.41
CA SER A 79 -25.91 3.29 -28.25
C SER A 79 -24.47 3.04 -28.71
N ARG A 80 -24.01 3.76 -29.74
CA ARG A 80 -22.63 3.67 -30.23
C ARG A 80 -21.65 4.37 -29.28
N LEU A 81 -22.07 5.51 -28.71
CA LEU A 81 -21.29 6.24 -27.72
C LEU A 81 -21.12 5.41 -26.44
N GLN A 82 -22.21 4.78 -25.97
CA GLN A 82 -22.17 3.87 -24.83
C GLN A 82 -21.20 2.70 -25.06
N ALA A 83 -21.27 2.05 -26.24
CA ALA A 83 -20.33 0.97 -26.57
C ALA A 83 -18.86 1.44 -26.54
N ILE A 84 -18.56 2.66 -27.01
CA ILE A 84 -17.21 3.24 -26.95
C ILE A 84 -16.81 3.55 -25.50
N GLY A 85 -17.73 4.08 -24.70
CA GLY A 85 -17.51 4.35 -23.28
C GLY A 85 -17.17 3.09 -22.50
N ASP A 86 -17.94 2.01 -22.71
CA ASP A 86 -17.72 0.71 -22.08
C ASP A 86 -16.35 0.13 -22.45
N MET A 87 -15.99 0.14 -23.75
CA MET A 87 -14.67 -0.33 -24.20
C MET A 87 -13.52 0.49 -23.61
N THR A 88 -13.71 1.80 -23.48
CA THR A 88 -12.69 2.70 -22.91
C THR A 88 -12.52 2.44 -21.42
N ALA A 89 -13.62 2.27 -20.68
CA ALA A 89 -13.60 1.93 -19.26
C ALA A 89 -12.91 0.58 -19.01
N LEU A 90 -13.21 -0.43 -19.84
CA LEU A 90 -12.53 -1.73 -19.79
C LEU A 90 -11.03 -1.60 -20.07
N GLY A 91 -10.64 -0.86 -21.10
CA GLY A 91 -9.23 -0.62 -21.42
C GLY A 91 -8.49 0.10 -20.28
N MET A 92 -9.12 1.08 -19.64
CA MET A 92 -8.55 1.74 -18.47
C MET A 92 -8.43 0.79 -17.28
N ALA A 93 -9.44 -0.06 -17.04
CA ALA A 93 -9.38 -1.07 -15.99
C ALA A 93 -8.22 -2.05 -16.19
N ASP A 94 -7.96 -2.48 -17.43
CA ASP A 94 -6.82 -3.33 -17.76
C ASP A 94 -5.47 -2.63 -17.51
N VAL A 95 -5.36 -1.34 -17.84
CA VAL A 95 -4.17 -0.54 -17.55
C VAL A 95 -3.94 -0.41 -16.05
N VAL A 96 -4.99 -0.11 -15.28
CA VAL A 96 -4.93 -0.03 -13.81
C VAL A 96 -4.49 -1.38 -13.24
N ALA A 97 -5.13 -2.48 -13.64
CA ALA A 97 -4.75 -3.82 -13.20
C ALA A 97 -3.30 -4.17 -13.57
N GLY A 98 -2.83 -3.74 -14.74
CA GLY A 98 -1.44 -3.84 -15.16
C GLY A 98 -0.49 -3.04 -14.26
N ALA A 99 -0.87 -1.82 -13.87
CA ALA A 99 -0.10 -0.99 -12.95
C ALA A 99 -0.01 -1.62 -11.55
N VAL A 100 -1.13 -2.14 -11.01
CA VAL A 100 -1.17 -2.86 -9.73
C VAL A 100 -0.18 -4.03 -9.74
N ARG A 101 -0.21 -4.86 -10.79
CA ARG A 101 0.73 -5.99 -10.94
C ARG A 101 2.19 -5.56 -11.06
N LYS A 102 2.48 -4.44 -11.71
CA LYS A 102 3.84 -3.92 -11.88
C LYS A 102 4.40 -3.33 -10.58
N LEU A 103 3.57 -2.61 -9.83
CA LEU A 103 3.95 -1.99 -8.55
C LEU A 103 4.10 -3.05 -7.46
N GLY A 104 3.16 -3.99 -7.35
CA GLY A 104 3.22 -5.08 -6.35
C GLY A 104 4.30 -6.14 -6.58
N ARG A 105 4.98 -6.12 -7.74
CA ARG A 105 6.15 -7.00 -8.00
C ARG A 105 7.50 -6.38 -7.62
N ARG A 106 7.53 -5.09 -7.28
CA ARG A 106 8.77 -4.38 -6.91
C ARG A 106 9.05 -4.49 -5.43
#